data_AF-A0A9E5PLT2-F1
#
_entry.id   AF-A0A9E5PLT2-F1
#
_cell.length_a   1.000
_cell.length_b   1.000
_cell.length_c   1.000
_cell.angle_alpha   90.00
_cell.angle_beta   90.00
_cell.angle_gamma   90.00
#
_symmetry.space_group_name_H-M   'P 1'
#
loop_
_entity.id
_entity.type
_entity.pdbx_description
1 polymer ?
#
loop_
_entity_poly.entity_id
_entity_poly.type
_entity_poly.pdbx_seq_one_letter_code
_entity_poly.pdbx_strand_id
1 'polypeptide(L)'
;MDAAEYTIILVNLGLAAGCTFPVARLLARAGGNRRRVRRYCAMLIGVYVAEAVAFSAGMATNVFSVGLAVVWGTALGRWLRHSESPEREMLKTALCFSLYSCLPAISFLSVFLLVALAGWPILSADAGARFGVPAFVPWPANTLLGFFGIVIGSAVVLKTVITTGEVHLLIHRGRGRRQ
;
A
#
# COMPACT_ATOMS: atom_id res chain seq x y z
N MET A 1 19.97 16.34 -5.01
CA MET A 1 19.22 15.21 -4.44
C MET A 1 19.68 15.07 -3.02
N ASP A 2 18.76 15.23 -2.09
CA ASP A 2 19.07 15.21 -0.67
C ASP A 2 19.20 13.76 -0.16
N ALA A 3 19.90 13.56 0.97
CA ALA A 3 20.09 12.22 1.54
C ALA A 3 18.77 11.47 1.83
N ALA A 4 17.72 12.22 2.16
CA ALA A 4 16.37 11.68 2.34
C ALA A 4 15.79 11.10 1.03
N GLU A 5 15.92 11.81 -0.09
CA GLU A 5 15.42 11.35 -1.39
C GLU A 5 16.15 10.07 -1.83
N TYR A 6 17.47 10.04 -1.70
CA TYR A 6 18.28 8.84 -1.98
C TYR A 6 17.84 7.65 -1.12
N THR A 7 17.61 7.87 0.17
CA THR A 7 17.17 6.82 1.10
C THR A 7 15.81 6.27 0.70
N ILE A 8 14.84 7.13 0.39
CA ILE A 8 13.51 6.72 -0.06
C ILE A 8 13.63 5.87 -1.34
N ILE A 9 14.42 6.31 -2.32
CA ILE A 9 14.60 5.58 -3.58
C ILE A 9 15.19 4.19 -3.33
N LEU A 10 16.25 4.09 -2.51
CA LEU A 10 16.90 2.82 -2.20
C LEU A 10 15.96 1.88 -1.43
N VAL A 11 15.22 2.39 -0.45
CA VAL A 11 14.23 1.61 0.30
C VAL A 11 13.12 1.12 -0.62
N ASN A 12 12.58 1.98 -1.49
CA ASN A 12 11.55 1.58 -2.45
C ASN A 12 12.05 0.52 -3.42
N LEU A 13 13.27 0.67 -3.96
CA LEU A 13 13.88 -0.34 -4.84
C LEU A 13 14.07 -1.68 -4.11
N GLY A 14 14.57 -1.66 -2.87
CA GLY A 14 14.74 -2.85 -2.05
C GLY A 14 13.41 -3.55 -1.75
N LEU A 15 12.40 -2.79 -1.35
CA LEU A 15 11.05 -3.31 -1.07
C LEU A 15 10.38 -3.85 -2.33
N ALA A 16 10.45 -3.13 -3.45
CA ALA A 16 9.92 -3.57 -4.73
C ALA A 16 10.62 -4.87 -5.16
N ALA A 17 11.95 -4.93 -5.16
CA ALA A 17 12.69 -6.12 -5.56
C ALA A 17 12.41 -7.32 -4.63
N GLY A 18 12.41 -7.10 -3.31
CA GLY A 18 12.24 -8.16 -2.31
C GLY A 18 10.81 -8.73 -2.25
N CYS A 19 9.79 -7.88 -2.40
CA CYS A 19 8.40 -8.29 -2.19
C CYS A 19 7.63 -8.64 -3.47
N THR A 20 8.10 -8.22 -4.65
CA THR A 20 7.38 -8.48 -5.92
C THR A 20 7.28 -9.98 -6.22
N PHE A 21 8.38 -10.70 -6.11
CA PHE A 21 8.43 -12.12 -6.44
C PHE A 21 7.56 -13.02 -5.54
N PRO A 22 7.59 -12.90 -4.19
CA PRO A 22 6.72 -13.72 -3.34
C PRO A 22 5.24 -13.43 -3.59
N VAL A 23 4.85 -12.17 -3.78
CA VAL A 23 3.46 -11.79 -4.08
C VAL A 23 3.04 -12.31 -5.47
N ALA A 24 3.91 -12.24 -6.47
CA ALA A 24 3.65 -12.82 -7.80
C ALA A 24 3.45 -14.33 -7.75
N ARG A 25 4.18 -15.04 -6.87
CA ARG A 25 3.99 -16.48 -6.66
C ARG A 25 2.63 -16.79 -6.02
N LEU A 26 2.17 -15.98 -5.08
CA LEU A 26 0.84 -16.12 -4.48
C LEU A 26 -0.27 -15.88 -5.51
N LEU A 27 -0.16 -14.80 -6.30
CA LEU A 27 -1.06 -14.54 -7.43
C LEU A 27 -1.06 -15.72 -8.43
N ALA A 28 0.10 -16.27 -8.76
CA ALA A 28 0.17 -17.39 -9.69
C ALA A 28 -0.48 -18.68 -9.15
N ARG A 29 -0.44 -18.90 -7.83
CA ARG A 29 -1.14 -20.01 -7.17
C ARG A 29 -2.65 -19.76 -7.18
N ALA A 30 -3.08 -18.58 -6.75
CA ALA A 30 -4.50 -18.21 -6.69
C ALA A 30 -5.14 -18.07 -8.07
N GLY A 31 -4.38 -17.84 -9.14
CA GLY A 31 -4.87 -17.80 -10.52
C GLY A 31 -4.73 -19.12 -11.28
N GLY A 32 -4.26 -20.20 -10.63
CA GLY A 32 -4.12 -21.53 -11.23
C GLY A 32 -3.06 -21.66 -12.34
N ASN A 33 -2.25 -20.63 -12.61
CA ASN A 33 -1.34 -20.63 -13.76
C ASN A 33 0.08 -20.17 -13.42
N ARG A 34 0.90 -21.12 -12.92
CA ARG A 34 2.30 -20.90 -12.52
C ARG A 34 3.22 -20.40 -13.65
N ARG A 35 2.88 -20.64 -14.92
CA ARG A 35 3.68 -20.17 -16.06
C ARG A 35 3.61 -18.65 -16.26
N ARG A 36 2.66 -17.97 -15.59
CA ARG A 36 2.46 -16.51 -15.71
C ARG A 36 3.13 -15.68 -14.62
N VAL A 37 3.97 -16.26 -13.75
CA VAL A 37 4.67 -15.51 -12.67
C VAL A 37 5.38 -14.26 -13.20
N ARG A 38 6.06 -14.34 -14.35
CA ARG A 38 6.72 -13.16 -14.97
C ARG A 38 5.74 -12.03 -15.30
N ARG A 39 4.53 -12.37 -15.79
CA ARG A 39 3.48 -11.38 -16.07
C ARG A 39 2.95 -10.76 -14.78
N TYR A 40 2.78 -11.54 -13.72
CA TYR A 40 2.39 -11.00 -12.41
C TYR A 40 3.47 -10.13 -11.79
N CYS A 41 4.76 -10.45 -11.96
CA CYS A 41 5.84 -9.55 -11.55
C CYS A 41 5.76 -8.20 -12.30
N ALA A 42 5.59 -8.22 -13.62
CA ALA A 42 5.47 -6.99 -14.41
C ALA A 42 4.24 -6.15 -13.97
N MET A 43 3.11 -6.80 -13.71
CA MET A 43 1.91 -6.15 -13.18
C MET A 43 2.18 -5.52 -11.81
N LEU A 44 2.80 -6.26 -10.89
CA LEU A 44 3.10 -5.75 -9.55
C LEU A 44 4.07 -4.58 -9.58
N ILE A 45 5.09 -4.61 -10.45
CA ILE A 45 5.97 -3.45 -10.67
C ILE A 45 5.15 -2.24 -11.15
N GLY A 46 4.22 -2.44 -12.10
CA GLY A 46 3.32 -1.38 -12.56
C GLY A 46 2.44 -0.81 -11.45
N VAL A 47 1.87 -1.68 -10.60
CA VAL A 47 1.11 -1.28 -9.40
C VAL A 47 2.00 -0.46 -8.47
N TYR A 48 3.22 -0.93 -8.18
CA TYR A 48 4.16 -0.25 -7.31
C TYR A 48 4.51 1.16 -7.82
N VAL A 49 4.77 1.29 -9.13
CA VAL A 49 5.03 2.60 -9.76
C VAL A 49 3.82 3.52 -9.66
N ALA A 50 2.61 3.01 -9.95
CA ALA A 50 1.39 3.80 -9.82
C ALA A 50 1.15 4.28 -8.39
N GLU A 51 1.42 3.41 -7.40
CA GLU A 51 1.32 3.75 -5.98
C GLU A 51 2.39 4.76 -5.53
N ALA A 52 3.61 4.65 -6.04
CA ALA A 52 4.68 5.60 -5.78
C ALA A 52 4.37 6.99 -6.37
N VAL A 53 3.79 7.05 -7.57
CA VAL A 53 3.34 8.31 -8.20
C VAL A 53 2.14 8.91 -7.46
N ALA A 54 1.19 8.09 -7.02
CA ALA A 54 0.09 8.57 -6.18
C ALA A 54 0.59 9.14 -4.85
N PHE A 55 1.64 8.56 -4.29
CA PHE A 55 2.27 9.02 -3.04
C PHE A 55 3.04 10.33 -3.20
N SER A 56 3.59 10.63 -4.39
CA SER A 56 4.27 11.91 -4.63
C SER A 56 3.30 13.10 -4.70
N ALA A 57 1.99 12.86 -4.72
CA ALA A 57 0.95 13.89 -4.72
C ALA A 57 0.72 14.56 -3.34
N GLY A 58 1.61 14.34 -2.36
CA GLY A 58 1.65 15.10 -1.09
C GLY A 58 0.39 14.96 -0.26
N MET A 59 -0.33 16.06 0.00
CA MET A 59 -1.55 16.05 0.82
C MET A 59 -2.71 15.29 0.18
N ALA A 60 -2.70 15.07 -1.15
CA ALA A 60 -3.71 14.28 -1.86
C ALA A 60 -3.45 12.77 -1.79
N THR A 61 -2.33 12.33 -1.20
CA THR A 61 -1.92 10.93 -1.12
C THR A 61 -3.01 10.01 -0.58
N ASN A 62 -3.73 10.41 0.48
CA ASN A 62 -4.80 9.56 1.03
C ASN A 62 -5.97 9.39 0.06
N VAL A 63 -6.31 10.43 -0.70
CA VAL A 63 -7.39 10.37 -1.71
C VAL A 63 -6.99 9.44 -2.85
N PHE A 64 -5.78 9.60 -3.39
CA PHE A 64 -5.29 8.71 -4.45
C PHE A 64 -5.08 7.27 -3.97
N SER A 65 -4.58 7.09 -2.75
CA SER A 65 -4.40 5.79 -2.11
C SER A 65 -5.73 5.04 -1.96
N VAL A 66 -6.79 5.73 -1.54
CA VAL A 66 -8.15 5.17 -1.47
C VAL A 66 -8.68 4.85 -2.87
N GLY A 67 -8.52 5.76 -3.83
CA GLY A 67 -8.95 5.53 -5.22
C GLY A 67 -8.26 4.32 -5.85
N LEU A 68 -6.94 4.17 -5.67
CA LEU A 68 -6.19 3.01 -6.13
C LEU A 68 -6.61 1.72 -5.44
N ALA A 69 -6.93 1.74 -4.14
CA ALA A 69 -7.48 0.56 -3.47
C ALA A 69 -8.80 0.08 -4.09
N VAL A 70 -9.69 1.00 -4.49
CA VAL A 70 -10.93 0.65 -5.21
C VAL A 70 -10.60 0.06 -6.59
N VAL A 71 -9.71 0.70 -7.34
CA VAL A 71 -9.30 0.22 -8.68
C VAL A 71 -8.71 -1.19 -8.59
N TRP A 72 -7.77 -1.41 -7.66
CA TRP A 72 -7.12 -2.69 -7.51
C TRP A 72 -8.00 -3.75 -6.86
N GLY A 73 -8.80 -3.40 -5.84
CA GLY A 73 -9.78 -4.29 -5.22
C GLY A 73 -10.79 -4.82 -6.24
N THR A 74 -11.31 -3.93 -7.08
CA THR A 74 -12.24 -4.30 -8.16
C THR A 74 -11.56 -5.13 -9.25
N ALA A 75 -10.36 -4.75 -9.69
CA ALA A 75 -9.61 -5.50 -10.70
C ALA A 75 -9.26 -6.92 -10.20
N LEU A 76 -8.74 -7.02 -8.97
CA LEU A 76 -8.36 -8.28 -8.34
C LEU A 76 -9.59 -9.14 -8.04
N GLY A 77 -10.68 -8.56 -7.54
CA GLY A 77 -11.91 -9.28 -7.23
C GLY A 77 -12.59 -9.85 -8.47
N ARG A 78 -12.63 -9.09 -9.57
CA ARG A 78 -13.11 -9.59 -10.87
C ARG A 78 -12.24 -10.72 -11.41
N TRP A 79 -10.93 -10.58 -11.33
CA TRP A 79 -10.00 -11.61 -11.78
C TRP A 79 -10.11 -12.90 -10.95
N LEU A 80 -10.10 -12.77 -9.62
CA LEU A 80 -10.20 -13.90 -8.69
C LEU A 80 -11.56 -14.59 -8.76
N ARG A 81 -12.67 -13.87 -9.01
CA ARG A 81 -13.99 -14.48 -9.18
C ARG A 81 -14.03 -15.64 -10.20
N HIS A 82 -13.17 -15.60 -11.21
CA HIS A 82 -13.08 -16.64 -12.24
C HIS A 82 -12.12 -17.77 -11.88
N SER A 83 -11.40 -17.67 -10.77
CA SER A 83 -10.49 -18.70 -10.29
C SER A 83 -11.23 -19.80 -9.55
N GLU A 84 -10.71 -21.03 -9.65
CA GLU A 84 -11.16 -22.21 -8.92
C GLU A 84 -10.51 -22.34 -7.54
N SER A 85 -9.72 -21.35 -7.13
CA SER A 85 -9.01 -21.41 -5.84
C SER A 85 -9.97 -21.33 -4.64
N PRO A 86 -9.61 -21.95 -3.49
CA PRO A 86 -10.35 -21.79 -2.26
C PRO A 86 -10.43 -20.32 -1.83
N GLU A 87 -11.57 -19.90 -1.28
CA GLU A 87 -11.81 -18.51 -0.87
C GLU A 87 -10.75 -17.98 0.09
N ARG A 88 -10.31 -18.82 1.03
CA ARG A 88 -9.24 -18.48 1.97
C ARG A 88 -7.94 -18.09 1.26
N GLU A 89 -7.57 -18.77 0.18
CA GLU A 89 -6.36 -18.47 -0.59
C GLU A 89 -6.54 -17.20 -1.43
N MET A 90 -7.75 -16.94 -1.92
CA MET A 90 -8.11 -15.71 -2.63
C MET A 90 -8.01 -14.49 -1.71
N LEU A 91 -8.55 -14.59 -0.49
CA LEU A 91 -8.50 -13.52 0.51
C LEU A 91 -7.07 -13.29 1.03
N LYS A 92 -6.29 -14.35 1.26
CA LYS A 92 -4.85 -14.20 1.57
C LYS A 92 -4.11 -13.47 0.45
N THR A 93 -4.42 -13.79 -0.80
CA THR A 93 -3.80 -13.14 -1.95
C THR A 93 -4.19 -11.67 -2.03
N ALA A 94 -5.46 -11.34 -1.77
CA ALA A 94 -5.93 -9.95 -1.70
C ALA A 94 -5.25 -9.17 -0.56
N LEU A 95 -5.12 -9.78 0.61
CA LEU A 95 -4.41 -9.19 1.74
C LEU A 95 -2.94 -8.93 1.40
N CYS A 96 -2.22 -9.92 0.87
CA CYS A 96 -0.82 -9.76 0.48
C CYS A 96 -0.64 -8.73 -0.64
N PHE A 97 -1.56 -8.69 -1.60
CA PHE A 97 -1.56 -7.68 -2.66
C PHE A 97 -1.77 -6.27 -2.08
N SER A 98 -2.74 -6.12 -1.17
CA SER A 98 -2.99 -4.84 -0.50
C SER A 98 -1.77 -4.37 0.28
N LEU A 99 -1.17 -5.25 1.10
CA LEU A 99 0.05 -4.93 1.85
C LEU A 99 1.20 -4.54 0.92
N TYR A 100 1.35 -5.22 -0.22
CA TYR A 100 2.34 -4.85 -1.24
C TYR A 100 2.09 -3.46 -1.82
N SER A 101 0.84 -3.11 -2.13
CA SER A 101 0.47 -1.78 -2.63
C SER A 101 0.65 -0.66 -1.59
N CYS A 102 0.83 -1.01 -0.33
CA CYS A 102 1.14 -0.07 0.76
C CYS A 102 2.64 0.16 0.95
N LEU A 103 3.51 -0.65 0.33
CA LEU A 103 4.97 -0.54 0.52
C LEU A 103 5.53 0.84 0.19
N PRO A 104 5.07 1.56 -0.86
CA PRO A 104 5.51 2.94 -1.09
C PRO A 104 5.17 3.87 0.08
N ALA A 105 3.97 3.77 0.66
CA ALA A 105 3.61 4.55 1.84
C ALA A 105 4.43 4.15 3.08
N ILE A 106 4.67 2.85 3.28
CA ILE A 106 5.50 2.34 4.39
C ILE A 106 6.95 2.81 4.24
N SER A 107 7.48 2.89 3.01
CA SER A 107 8.84 3.37 2.75
C SER A 107 9.07 4.78 3.29
N PHE A 108 8.01 5.60 3.41
CA PHE A 108 8.09 6.94 3.96
C PHE A 108 8.46 6.97 5.44
N LEU A 109 8.29 5.86 6.17
CA LEU A 109 8.83 5.73 7.54
C LEU A 109 10.34 5.91 7.60
N SER A 110 11.06 5.67 6.50
CA SER A 110 12.50 5.94 6.44
C SER A 110 12.81 7.44 6.64
N VAL A 111 11.96 8.35 6.16
CA VAL A 111 12.10 9.80 6.40
C VAL A 111 11.91 10.10 7.87
N PHE A 112 10.86 9.55 8.48
CA PHE A 112 10.64 9.70 9.91
C PHE A 112 11.84 9.19 10.73
N LEU A 113 12.39 8.03 10.36
CA LEU A 113 13.56 7.47 11.02
C LEU A 113 14.79 8.38 10.89
N LEU A 114 15.06 8.93 9.71
CA LEU A 114 16.16 9.86 9.50
C LEU A 114 15.99 11.14 10.33
N VAL A 115 14.79 11.70 10.38
CA VAL A 115 14.47 12.89 11.18
C VAL A 115 14.64 12.61 12.67
N ALA A 116 14.18 11.45 13.13
CA ALA A 116 14.37 11.00 14.52
C ALA A 116 15.86 10.84 14.86
N LEU A 117 16.65 10.21 13.98
CA LEU A 117 18.09 10.02 14.15
C LEU A 117 18.88 11.33 14.10
N ALA A 118 18.38 12.33 13.35
CA ALA A 118 18.95 13.68 13.32
C ALA A 118 18.63 14.50 14.58
N GLY A 119 17.97 13.92 15.58
CA GLY A 119 17.70 14.57 16.88
C GLY A 119 16.50 15.51 16.88
N TRP A 120 15.63 15.44 15.87
CA TRP A 120 14.41 16.27 15.87
C TRP A 120 13.46 15.84 16.98
N PRO A 121 12.80 16.78 17.67
CA PRO A 121 11.85 16.45 18.72
C PRO A 121 10.53 15.97 18.11
N ILE A 122 10.46 14.66 17.83
CA ILE A 122 9.36 14.00 17.10
C ILE A 122 7.96 14.11 17.75
N LEU A 123 7.91 14.39 19.06
CA LEU A 123 6.67 14.58 19.83
C LEU A 123 6.28 16.06 20.00
N SER A 124 7.10 17.00 19.50
CA SER A 124 6.82 18.43 19.59
C SER A 124 5.93 18.89 18.43
N ALA A 125 4.86 19.62 18.77
CA ALA A 125 3.99 20.27 17.79
C ALA A 125 4.73 21.37 17.01
N ASP A 126 5.68 22.07 17.63
CA ASP A 126 6.48 23.11 16.97
C ASP A 126 7.38 22.52 15.89
N ALA A 127 7.99 21.36 16.17
CA ALA A 127 8.77 20.64 15.17
C ALA A 127 7.90 20.08 14.05
N GLY A 128 6.68 19.61 14.37
CA GLY A 128 5.68 19.25 13.38
C GLY A 128 5.35 20.43 12.44
N ALA A 129 5.07 21.60 13.00
CA ALA A 129 4.77 22.81 12.22
C ALA A 129 5.94 23.23 11.32
N ARG A 130 7.19 23.19 11.83
CA ARG A 130 8.41 23.46 11.03
C ARG A 130 8.62 22.46 9.90
N PHE A 131 8.18 21.22 10.08
CA PHE A 131 8.22 20.18 9.05
C PHE A 131 7.07 20.32 8.02
N GLY A 132 6.09 21.19 8.27
CA GLY A 132 4.93 21.38 7.41
C GLY A 132 3.71 20.53 7.80
N VAL A 133 3.69 19.93 8.99
CA VAL A 133 2.49 19.29 9.54
C VAL A 133 1.45 20.40 9.84
N PRO A 134 0.19 20.25 9.39
CA PRO A 134 -0.81 21.29 9.62
C PRO A 134 -1.05 21.53 11.11
N ALA A 135 -0.96 22.79 11.55
CA ALA A 135 -1.12 23.14 12.97
C ALA A 135 -2.57 23.00 13.49
N PHE A 136 -3.56 22.93 12.59
CA PHE A 136 -4.98 22.87 12.96
C PHE A 136 -5.43 21.49 13.48
N VAL A 137 -4.62 20.43 13.31
CA VAL A 137 -4.96 19.11 13.87
C VAL A 137 -4.57 19.03 15.36
N PRO A 138 -5.38 18.34 16.20
CA PRO A 138 -5.11 18.25 17.63
C PRO A 138 -3.89 17.38 17.93
N TRP A 139 -3.26 17.58 19.09
CA TRP A 139 -2.25 16.66 19.59
C TRP A 139 -2.86 15.28 19.85
N PRO A 140 -2.20 14.16 19.49
CA PRO A 140 -0.82 14.05 18.98
C PRO A 140 -0.67 14.15 17.45
N ALA A 141 -1.74 14.36 16.69
CA ALA A 141 -1.73 14.33 15.22
C ALA A 141 -0.90 15.45 14.57
N ASN A 142 -0.70 16.57 15.27
CA ASN A 142 0.17 17.67 14.84
C ASN A 142 1.67 17.46 15.12
N THR A 143 2.06 16.34 15.73
CA THR A 143 3.47 15.96 15.92
C THR A 143 3.99 15.18 14.72
N LEU A 144 5.32 15.07 14.55
CA LEU A 144 5.90 14.23 13.50
C LEU A 144 5.46 12.76 13.67
N LEU A 145 5.59 12.21 14.88
CA LEU A 145 5.19 10.83 15.14
C LEU A 145 3.71 10.59 14.82
N GLY A 146 2.84 11.49 15.29
CA GLY A 146 1.40 11.37 15.06
C GLY A 146 1.02 11.52 13.59
N PHE A 147 1.62 12.48 12.88
CA PHE A 147 1.37 12.69 11.45
C PHE A 147 1.76 11.47 10.63
N PHE A 148 3.00 10.98 10.77
CA PHE A 148 3.47 9.78 10.05
C PHE A 148 2.63 8.55 10.43
N GLY A 149 2.35 8.37 11.72
CA GLY A 149 1.53 7.26 12.21
C GLY A 149 0.11 7.27 11.63
N ILE A 150 -0.54 8.42 11.58
CA ILE A 150 -1.90 8.56 11.01
C ILE A 150 -1.88 8.39 9.51
N VAL A 151 -0.99 9.08 8.78
CA VAL A 151 -0.95 9.01 7.31
C VAL A 151 -0.67 7.59 6.83
N ILE A 152 0.35 6.94 7.39
CA ILE A 152 0.72 5.58 6.96
C ILE A 152 -0.28 4.56 7.51
N GLY A 153 -0.68 4.68 8.78
CA GLY A 153 -1.64 3.79 9.41
C GLY A 153 -2.99 3.82 8.70
N SER A 154 -3.52 5.01 8.41
CA SER A 154 -4.78 5.15 7.67
C SER A 154 -4.66 4.62 6.25
N ALA A 155 -3.57 4.89 5.53
CA ALA A 155 -3.35 4.34 4.20
C ALA A 155 -3.34 2.80 4.21
N VAL A 156 -2.61 2.18 5.13
CA VAL A 156 -2.53 0.71 5.25
C VAL A 156 -3.87 0.10 5.62
N VAL A 157 -4.54 0.65 6.64
CA VAL A 157 -5.82 0.13 7.14
C VAL A 157 -6.90 0.29 6.08
N LEU A 158 -7.09 1.49 5.54
CA LEU A 158 -8.13 1.78 4.55
C LEU A 158 -7.92 0.95 3.29
N LYS A 159 -6.70 0.92 2.73
CA LYS A 159 -6.42 0.10 1.54
C LYS A 159 -6.71 -1.37 1.78
N THR A 160 -6.33 -1.89 2.94
CA THR A 160 -6.53 -3.31 3.27
C THR A 160 -8.01 -3.66 3.41
N VAL A 161 -8.76 -2.84 4.14
CA VAL A 161 -10.20 -3.01 4.32
C VAL A 161 -10.93 -2.90 2.98
N ILE A 162 -10.63 -1.88 2.17
CA ILE A 162 -11.27 -1.66 0.86
C ILE A 162 -10.92 -2.80 -0.09
N THR A 163 -9.63 -3.05 -0.33
CA THR A 163 -9.17 -4.05 -1.31
C THR A 163 -9.70 -5.44 -0.97
N THR A 164 -9.58 -5.85 0.30
CA THR A 164 -10.00 -7.19 0.74
C THR A 164 -11.52 -7.30 0.81
N GLY A 165 -12.20 -6.25 1.28
CA GLY A 165 -13.67 -6.17 1.31
C GLY A 165 -14.30 -6.24 -0.08
N GLU A 166 -13.77 -5.48 -1.05
CA GLU A 166 -14.23 -5.52 -2.44
C GLU A 166 -14.02 -6.89 -3.08
N VAL A 167 -12.85 -7.49 -2.87
CA VAL A 167 -12.55 -8.83 -3.37
C VAL A 167 -13.54 -9.85 -2.78
N HIS A 168 -13.76 -9.82 -1.47
CA HIS A 168 -14.72 -10.69 -0.80
C HIS A 168 -16.14 -10.53 -1.37
N LEU A 169 -16.63 -9.29 -1.50
CA LEU A 169 -17.96 -9.00 -2.05
C LEU A 169 -18.12 -9.49 -3.50
N LEU A 170 -17.10 -9.31 -4.34
CA LEU A 170 -17.13 -9.71 -5.74
C LEU A 170 -17.05 -11.23 -5.93
N ILE A 171 -16.28 -11.93 -5.09
CA ILE A 171 -16.25 -13.39 -5.07
C ILE A 171 -17.63 -13.93 -4.67
N HIS A 172 -18.23 -13.39 -3.61
CA HIS A 172 -19.53 -13.84 -3.11
C HIS A 172 -20.65 -13.63 -4.14
N ARG A 173 -20.75 -12.43 -4.73
CA ARG A 173 -21.69 -12.13 -5.83
C ARG A 173 -21.47 -13.04 -7.05
N GLY A 174 -20.24 -13.50 -7.26
CA GLY A 174 -19.91 -14.36 -8.38
C GLY A 174 -20.44 -15.77 -8.27
N ARG A 175 -20.54 -16.30 -7.05
CA ARG A 175 -21.06 -17.63 -6.76
C ARG A 175 -22.59 -17.68 -6.77
N GLY A 176 -23.26 -16.65 -6.26
CA GLY A 176 -24.72 -16.56 -6.29
C GLY A 176 -25.35 -16.43 -7.69
N ARG A 177 -24.55 -16.21 -8.75
CA ARG A 177 -25.01 -16.21 -10.15
C ARG A 177 -24.76 -17.54 -10.89
N ARG A 178 -24.13 -18.52 -10.23
CA ARG A 178 -23.84 -19.86 -10.81
C ARG A 178 -24.74 -20.96 -10.24
N GLN A 179 -25.66 -20.60 -9.34
CA GLN A 179 -26.81 -21.41 -8.94
C GLN A 179 -28.00 -20.98 -9.78
#